data_AF-A0A7C4ABP1-F1
#
_entry.id   AF-A0A7C4ABP1-F1
#
_cell.length_a   1.000
_cell.length_b   1.000
_cell.length_c   1.000
_cell.angle_alpha   90.00
_cell.angle_beta   90.00
_cell.angle_gamma   90.00
#
_symmetry.space_group_name_H-M   'P 1'
#
loop_
_entity.id
_entity.type
_entity.pdbx_description
1 polymer ?
#
loop_
_entity_poly.entity_id
_entity_poly.type
_entity_poly.pdbx_seq_one_letter_code
_entity_poly.pdbx_strand_id
1 'polypeptide(L)' 'RPGLAGAADVIAHPDRRQAIAMALELLTPADALLIAGKGHETYQQIGDVKHPFNDVTVVKELLA' A
#
# COMPACT_ATOMS: atom_id res chain seq x y z
N ARG A 1 6.23 -17.33 3.25
CA ARG A 1 6.51 -16.04 2.57
C ARG A 1 7.70 -15.40 3.28
N PRO A 2 8.91 -15.37 2.68
CA PRO A 2 10.06 -14.72 3.29
C PRO A 2 9.69 -13.29 3.73
N GLY A 3 10.09 -12.88 4.93
CA GLY A 3 9.74 -11.56 5.50
C GLY A 3 8.36 -11.44 6.18
N LEU A 4 7.47 -12.44 6.03
CA LEU A 4 6.17 -12.47 6.71
C LEU A 4 6.02 -13.68 7.65
N ALA A 5 7.09 -14.45 7.85
CA ALA A 5 7.08 -15.59 8.77
C ALA A 5 6.87 -15.08 10.20
N GLY A 6 5.84 -15.61 10.88
CA GLY A 6 5.50 -15.20 12.25
C GLY A 6 4.60 -13.96 12.35
N ALA A 7 4.16 -13.38 11.23
CA ALA A 7 3.12 -12.36 11.26
C ALA A 7 1.80 -12.97 11.77
N ALA A 8 1.15 -12.30 12.72
CA ALA A 8 -0.11 -12.75 13.31
C ALA A 8 -1.24 -12.78 12.27
N ASP A 9 -1.35 -11.70 11.48
CA ASP A 9 -2.35 -11.54 10.43
C ASP A 9 -1.69 -11.09 9.13
N VAL A 10 -2.10 -11.70 8.01
CA VAL A 10 -1.60 -11.38 6.67
C VAL A 10 -2.77 -11.28 5.70
N ILE A 11 -3.11 -10.06 5.33
CA ILE A 11 -4.12 -9.74 4.30
C ILE A 11 -3.37 -9.42 3.00
N ALA A 12 -3.86 -9.93 1.87
CA ALA A 12 -3.24 -9.71 0.57
C ALA A 12 -4.28 -9.24 -0.45
N HIS A 13 -3.98 -8.12 -1.11
CA HIS A 13 -4.78 -7.61 -2.22
C HIS A 13 -3.87 -7.27 -3.41
N PRO A 14 -4.18 -7.72 -4.65
CA PRO A 14 -3.30 -7.52 -5.80
C PRO A 14 -3.30 -6.08 -6.32
N ASP A 15 -4.41 -5.36 -6.17
CA ASP A 15 -4.47 -3.93 -6.47
C ASP A 15 -3.88 -3.11 -5.33
N ARG A 16 -2.92 -2.25 -5.67
CA ARG A 16 -2.15 -1.46 -4.71
C ARG A 16 -2.99 -0.37 -4.03
N ARG A 17 -3.91 0.28 -4.75
CA ARG A 17 -4.79 1.31 -4.18
C ARG A 17 -5.74 0.68 -3.17
N GLN A 18 -6.32 -0.47 -3.51
CA GLN A 18 -7.19 -1.22 -2.63
C GLN A 18 -6.44 -1.76 -1.40
N ALA A 19 -5.20 -2.23 -1.55
CA ALA A 19 -4.38 -2.63 -0.40
C ALA A 19 -4.13 -1.45 0.57
N ILE A 20 -3.86 -0.25 0.04
CA ILE A 20 -3.70 0.96 0.86
C ILE A 20 -5.03 1.33 1.54
N ALA A 21 -6.15 1.29 0.82
CA ALA A 21 -7.47 1.57 1.38
C ALA A 21 -7.82 0.63 2.55
N MET A 22 -7.65 -0.67 2.35
CA MET A 22 -7.86 -1.67 3.41
C MET A 22 -6.94 -1.42 4.61
N ALA A 23 -5.66 -1.08 4.36
CA ALA A 23 -4.74 -0.78 5.45
C ALA A 23 -5.20 0.42 6.26
N LEU A 24 -5.70 1.49 5.62
CA LEU A 24 -6.24 2.67 6.29
C LEU A 24 -7.52 2.35 7.09
N GLU A 25 -8.42 1.53 6.55
CA GLU A 25 -9.66 1.11 7.22
C GLU A 25 -9.41 0.31 8.50
N LEU A 26 -8.28 -0.39 8.58
CA LEU A 26 -7.90 -1.21 9.74
C LEU A 26 -7.20 -0.41 10.85
N LEU A 27 -6.78 0.83 10.59
CA LEU A 27 -6.06 1.63 11.59
C LEU A 27 -6.97 2.10 12.71
N THR A 28 -6.44 2.07 13.92
CA THR A 28 -6.94 2.79 15.08
C THR A 28 -6.07 4.02 15.38
N PRO A 29 -6.52 4.97 16.22
CA PRO A 29 -5.76 6.18 16.52
C PRO A 29 -4.35 5.98 17.11
N ALA A 30 -4.05 4.78 17.62
CA ALA A 30 -2.73 4.44 18.17
C ALA A 30 -1.78 3.83 17.13
N ASP A 31 -2.26 3.55 15.92
CA ASP A 31 -1.51 2.83 14.91
C ASP A 31 -0.73 3.77 13.99
N ALA A 32 0.30 3.22 13.35
CA ALA A 32 1.03 3.87 12.28
C ALA A 32 1.08 2.95 11.05
N LEU A 33 0.90 3.54 9.87
CA LEU A 33 0.97 2.83 8.59
C LEU A 33 2.29 3.13 7.88
N LEU A 34 3.05 2.07 7.56
CA LEU A 34 4.23 2.13 6.69
C LEU A 34 3.89 1.52 5.33
N ILE A 35 3.93 2.33 4.27
CA ILE A 35 3.84 1.87 2.88
C ILE A 35 5.26 1.78 2.32
N ALA A 36 5.75 0.55 2.08
CA ALA A 36 7.12 0.29 1.67
C ALA A 36 7.23 -0.14 0.19
N GLY A 37 8.44 -0.01 -0.36
CA GLY A 37 8.86 -0.63 -1.62
C GLY A 37 8.92 0.28 -2.86
N LYS A 38 8.31 1.48 -2.86
CA LYS A 38 8.41 2.45 -3.99
C LYS A 38 9.35 3.62 -3.73
N GLY A 39 9.41 4.11 -2.48
CA GLY A 39 10.08 5.39 -2.19
C GLY A 39 9.43 6.56 -2.95
N HIS A 40 10.22 7.30 -3.73
CA HIS A 40 9.76 8.49 -4.47
C HIS A 40 9.22 8.16 -5.89
N GLU A 41 9.07 6.87 -6.23
CA GLU A 41 8.53 6.46 -7.53
C GLU A 41 7.04 6.76 -7.67
N THR A 42 6.67 7.38 -8.79
CA THR A 42 5.31 7.87 -9.08
C THR A 42 4.59 7.06 -10.17
N TYR A 43 5.03 5.82 -10.40
CA TYR A 43 4.39 4.89 -11.34
C TYR A 43 4.35 3.48 -10.76
N GLN A 44 3.42 2.65 -11.24
CA GLN A 44 3.42 1.19 -11.04
C GLN A 44 3.71 0.52 -12.38
N GLN A 45 4.74 -0.32 -12.41
CA GLN A 45 5.06 -1.09 -13.60
C GLN A 45 4.28 -2.39 -13.61
N ILE A 46 3.56 -2.65 -14.70
CA ILE A 46 2.82 -3.89 -14.96
C ILE A 46 3.31 -4.43 -16.31
N GLY A 47 4.08 -5.51 -16.27
CA GLY A 47 4.86 -5.96 -17.42
C GLY A 47 5.86 -4.88 -17.85
N ASP A 48 5.76 -4.44 -19.10
CA ASP A 48 6.62 -3.40 -19.67
C ASP A 48 5.99 -1.98 -19.60
N VAL A 49 4.76 -1.85 -19.08
CA VAL A 49 4.02 -0.60 -19.06
C VAL A 49 4.11 0.07 -17.69
N LYS A 50 4.46 1.36 -17.68
CA LYS A 50 4.45 2.20 -16.48
C LYS A 50 3.13 2.96 -16.38
N HIS A 51 2.29 2.57 -15.44
CA HIS A 51 1.03 3.25 -15.14
C HIS A 51 1.26 4.35 -14.09
N PRO A 52 0.74 5.58 -14.25
CA PRO A 52 0.83 6.61 -13.21
C PRO A 52 0.26 6.12 -11.88
N PHE A 53 1.06 6.15 -10.81
CA PHE A 53 0.66 5.71 -9.48
C PHE A 53 1.62 6.26 -8.41
N ASN A 54 1.12 7.08 -7.49
CA ASN A 54 1.90 7.63 -6.39
C ASN A 54 1.22 7.29 -5.05
N ASP A 55 1.92 6.53 -4.18
CA ASP A 55 1.40 6.11 -2.87
C ASP A 55 0.97 7.34 -2.02
N VAL A 56 1.71 8.46 -2.08
CA VAL A 56 1.40 9.70 -1.34
C VAL A 56 0.10 10.33 -1.82
N THR A 57 -0.10 10.42 -3.14
CA THR A 57 -1.33 10.97 -3.71
C THR A 57 -2.52 10.10 -3.36
N VAL A 58 -2.38 8.77 -3.48
CA VAL A 58 -3.44 7.82 -3.13
C VAL A 58 -3.86 7.94 -1.67
N VAL A 59 -2.91 8.03 -0.74
CA VAL A 59 -3.23 8.20 0.70
C VAL A 59 -3.98 9.52 0.93
N LYS A 60 -3.54 10.62 0.32
CA LYS A 60 -4.21 11.92 0.46
C LYS A 60 -5.64 11.90 -0.09
N GLU A 61 -5.88 11.21 -1.21
CA GLU A 61 -7.21 11.07 -1.79
C GLU A 61 -8.14 10.21 -0.93
N LEU A 62 -7.63 9.18 -0.26
CA LEU A 62 -8.42 8.28 0.57
C LEU A 62 -8.75 8.86 1.97
N LEU A 63 -7.98 9.84 2.43
CA LEU A 63 -8.19 10.53 3.71
C LEU A 63 -8.97 11.84 3.59
N ALA A 64 -9.30 12.26 2.38
CA ALA A 64 -10.11 13.45 2.10
C ALA A 64 -11.60 13.18 2.33
#